data_AF-A0A949X002-F1
#
_entry.id   AF-A0A949X002-F1
#
_cell.length_a   1.000
_cell.length_b   1.000
_cell.length_c   1.000
_cell.angle_alpha   90.00
_cell.angle_beta   90.00
_cell.angle_gamma   90.00
#
_symmetry.space_group_name_H-M   'P 1'
#
loop_
_entity.id
_entity.type
_entity.pdbx_description
1 polymer ?
#
loop_
_entity_poly.entity_id
_entity_poly.type
_entity_poly.pdbx_seq_one_letter_code
_entity_poly.pdbx_strand_id
1 'polypeptide(L)'
;MKSEPSATGTAPTLSAADVQSVIQNAAASVSDALVIAVVDRAGRILGVFQKPGAPATAIGNFRRVVNSNDLAVSLARTAAYFSDDGAPLSSRTVRFLSGVHFPPGIPDKSSGGLYGVENTNHGCPLNVNFAPGKAVPPSRSVDGTTVGLGITTGKVDVEDSDPTAVNPGGVPIFKDGADVGGVGVVGSTPEISEFAAFSGIAGAGFVPNLPPPGAVFVDGIELPFVLQTTRPAGVSAGTATGTYIVGPVASPGDAPEGFIVSPAAGPVGGLSVADVNTIVTNAINTANQTRANIRVPTGQTASLIITVADLDGTILAIYRMHDSLFDALDVTVAKARNAVYFSSAQVNPADLPEVPAGTAITSRAIGFGAQPFFPSGIDGSGPGPFFQLYANSVNNPNPCAQGSQPANANQNGIIFFPGSVPLYRNGKLVGGLGASGDGLDQDDYVAAGGSKGFEAPAGIRSDQIVIRNIRLPWLKYPRNPTQP
;
A
#
# COMPACT_ATOMS: atom_id res chain seq x y z
N MET A 1 16.69 2.40 25.20
CA MET A 1 15.72 3.28 24.52
C MET A 1 16.49 4.44 23.92
N LYS A 2 16.68 4.47 22.60
CA LYS A 2 16.83 5.78 21.95
C LYS A 2 15.43 6.38 22.00
N SER A 3 15.26 7.48 22.72
CA SER A 3 14.05 8.29 22.62
C SER A 3 13.84 8.62 21.16
N GLU A 4 12.63 8.42 20.63
CA GLU A 4 12.25 9.02 19.35
C GLU A 4 12.63 10.50 19.39
N PRO A 5 13.21 11.05 18.32
CA PRO A 5 13.46 12.48 18.28
C PRO A 5 12.11 13.18 18.46
N SER A 6 11.97 13.91 19.57
CA SER A 6 10.86 14.83 19.77
C SER A 6 10.94 15.88 18.66
N ALA A 7 10.17 15.71 17.59
CA ALA A 7 9.93 16.76 16.61
C ALA A 7 9.17 17.89 17.30
N THR A 8 9.89 18.92 17.77
CA THR A 8 9.33 20.12 18.41
C THR A 8 8.85 21.17 17.40
N GLY A 9 8.75 20.82 16.11
CA GLY A 9 8.11 21.64 15.07
C GLY A 9 6.85 20.95 14.56
N THR A 10 5.81 21.71 14.22
CA THR A 10 4.68 21.19 13.46
C THR A 10 5.19 20.67 12.12
N ALA A 11 4.93 19.41 11.78
CA ALA A 11 5.31 18.85 10.49
C ALA A 11 4.78 19.74 9.34
N PRO A 12 5.57 19.92 8.26
CA PRO A 12 5.16 20.77 7.16
C PRO A 12 3.88 20.22 6.53
N THR A 13 2.99 21.12 6.12
CA THR A 13 1.74 20.77 5.45
C THR A 13 1.51 21.67 4.24
N LEU A 14 0.67 21.21 3.32
CA LEU A 14 0.28 21.97 2.14
C LEU A 14 -0.74 23.05 2.50
N SER A 15 -0.44 24.30 2.18
CA SER A 15 -1.41 25.39 2.19
C SER A 15 -2.30 25.37 0.94
N ALA A 16 -3.42 26.08 0.95
CA ALA A 16 -4.25 26.21 -0.25
C ALA A 16 -3.48 26.84 -1.43
N ALA A 17 -2.53 27.75 -1.14
CA ALA A 17 -1.67 28.36 -2.14
C ALA A 17 -0.66 27.36 -2.72
N ASP A 18 -0.12 26.46 -1.90
CA ASP A 18 0.78 25.38 -2.35
C ASP A 18 0.03 24.44 -3.32
N VAL A 19 -1.18 24.03 -2.95
CA VAL A 19 -2.05 23.18 -3.77
C VAL A 19 -2.39 23.86 -5.10
N GLN A 20 -2.77 25.13 -5.06
CA GLN A 20 -3.04 25.92 -6.25
C GLN A 20 -1.80 26.03 -7.15
N SER A 21 -0.62 26.27 -6.57
CA SER A 21 0.65 26.38 -7.30
C SER A 21 0.98 25.08 -8.04
N VAL A 22 0.88 23.92 -7.37
CA VAL A 22 1.11 22.61 -8.00
C VAL A 22 0.18 22.40 -9.18
N ILE A 23 -1.12 22.65 -8.98
CA ILE A 23 -2.14 22.48 -10.03
C ILE A 23 -1.88 23.41 -11.22
N GLN A 24 -1.60 24.69 -10.97
CA GLN A 24 -1.40 25.67 -12.03
C GLN A 24 -0.13 25.39 -12.85
N ASN A 25 0.96 25.00 -12.19
CA ASN A 25 2.20 24.61 -12.87
C ASN A 25 1.99 23.35 -13.72
N ALA A 26 1.29 22.34 -13.21
CA ALA A 26 0.95 21.14 -13.98
C ALA A 26 0.08 21.50 -15.21
N ALA A 27 -0.96 22.32 -15.04
CA ALA A 27 -1.87 22.71 -16.11
C ALA A 27 -1.18 23.52 -17.23
N ALA A 28 -0.25 24.42 -16.85
CA ALA A 28 0.51 25.25 -17.78
C ALA A 28 1.69 24.50 -18.45
N SER A 29 2.11 23.35 -17.92
CA SER A 29 3.28 22.63 -18.41
C SER A 29 3.15 22.17 -19.88
N VAL A 30 1.93 21.80 -20.29
CA VAL A 30 1.63 21.16 -21.57
C VAL A 30 0.27 21.59 -22.11
N SER A 31 0.14 21.71 -23.44
CA SER A 31 -1.10 22.12 -24.13
C SER A 31 -2.23 21.11 -24.04
N ASP A 32 -1.94 19.87 -23.63
CA ASP A 32 -2.90 18.76 -23.58
C ASP A 32 -4.04 18.97 -22.58
N ALA A 33 -5.16 18.28 -22.77
CA ALA A 33 -6.27 18.31 -21.84
C ALA A 33 -5.96 17.40 -20.64
N LEU A 34 -5.95 17.98 -19.44
CA LEU A 34 -5.53 17.30 -18.20
C LEU A 34 -6.64 17.28 -17.15
N VAL A 35 -6.67 16.22 -16.37
CA VAL A 35 -7.25 16.20 -15.02
C VAL A 35 -6.11 16.12 -14.02
N ILE A 36 -6.12 17.00 -13.02
CA ILE A 36 -5.04 17.15 -12.03
C ILE A 36 -5.66 17.08 -10.64
N ALA A 37 -5.13 16.24 -9.77
CA ALA A 37 -5.52 16.14 -8.37
C ALA A 37 -4.31 16.31 -7.45
N VAL A 38 -4.55 16.90 -6.28
CA VAL A 38 -3.56 16.99 -5.20
C VAL A 38 -4.19 16.44 -3.93
N VAL A 39 -3.44 15.62 -3.20
CA VAL A 39 -3.84 15.06 -1.91
C VAL A 39 -2.78 15.36 -0.84
N ASP A 40 -3.19 15.39 0.43
CA ASP A 40 -2.26 15.43 1.57
C ASP A 40 -1.62 14.05 1.82
N ARG A 41 -0.69 13.99 2.78
CA ARG A 41 -0.02 12.75 3.22
C ARG A 41 -0.99 11.63 3.65
N ALA A 42 -2.16 11.97 4.20
CA ALA A 42 -3.19 11.02 4.58
C ALA A 42 -4.16 10.67 3.43
N GLY A 43 -3.96 11.26 2.24
CA GLY A 43 -4.76 11.02 1.04
C GLY A 43 -6.09 11.80 1.00
N ARG A 44 -6.24 12.86 1.81
CA ARG A 44 -7.38 13.80 1.71
C ARG A 44 -7.24 14.60 0.43
N ILE A 45 -8.34 14.72 -0.31
CA ILE A 45 -8.38 15.52 -1.54
C ILE A 45 -8.29 17.00 -1.18
N LEU A 46 -7.22 17.66 -1.64
CA LEU A 46 -7.00 19.08 -1.43
C LEU A 46 -7.37 19.94 -2.64
N GLY A 47 -7.45 19.33 -3.83
CA GLY A 47 -7.90 20.01 -5.04
C GLY A 47 -8.01 19.05 -6.21
N VAL A 48 -8.98 19.29 -7.08
CA VAL A 48 -9.17 18.57 -8.35
C VAL A 48 -9.53 19.59 -9.42
N PHE A 49 -8.75 19.62 -10.50
CA PHE A 49 -8.86 20.59 -11.58
C PHE A 49 -8.93 19.91 -12.94
N GLN A 50 -9.78 20.43 -13.81
CA GLN A 50 -9.95 19.95 -15.18
C GLN A 50 -9.64 21.06 -16.17
N LYS A 51 -8.77 20.80 -17.14
CA LYS A 51 -8.59 21.65 -18.31
C LYS A 51 -9.76 21.47 -19.30
N PRO A 52 -10.05 22.47 -20.14
CA PRO A 52 -11.05 22.32 -21.21
C PRO A 52 -10.76 21.10 -22.09
N GLY A 53 -11.80 20.31 -22.36
CA GLY A 53 -11.69 19.10 -23.20
C GLY A 53 -11.08 17.89 -22.49
N ALA A 54 -10.82 17.94 -21.19
CA ALA A 54 -10.32 16.77 -20.44
C ALA A 54 -11.33 15.61 -20.55
N PRO A 55 -10.87 14.38 -20.81
CA PRO A 55 -11.77 13.25 -21.00
C PRO A 55 -12.49 12.93 -19.67
N ALA A 56 -13.78 12.61 -19.75
CA ALA A 56 -14.56 12.22 -18.57
C ALA A 56 -14.08 10.88 -17.96
N THR A 57 -13.51 10.01 -18.79
CA THR A 57 -13.02 8.69 -18.41
C THR A 57 -11.62 8.42 -18.96
N ALA A 58 -10.86 7.58 -18.26
CA ALA A 58 -9.54 7.12 -18.65
C ALA A 58 -9.35 5.63 -18.30
N ILE A 59 -8.27 5.03 -18.79
CA ILE A 59 -7.92 3.64 -18.48
C ILE A 59 -7.08 3.59 -17.21
N GLY A 60 -7.60 2.92 -16.17
CA GLY A 60 -6.89 2.60 -14.93
C GLY A 60 -6.40 1.16 -14.90
N ASN A 61 -6.19 0.63 -13.69
CA ASN A 61 -5.78 -0.76 -13.48
C ASN A 61 -6.73 -1.76 -14.17
N PHE A 62 -6.16 -2.87 -14.60
CA PHE A 62 -6.83 -3.99 -15.25
C PHE A 62 -7.61 -3.58 -16.51
N ARG A 63 -7.09 -2.58 -17.24
CA ARG A 63 -7.71 -1.94 -18.42
C ARG A 63 -9.13 -1.43 -18.18
N ARG A 64 -9.51 -1.15 -16.93
CA ARG A 64 -10.84 -0.67 -16.60
C ARG A 64 -10.99 0.79 -16.99
N VAL A 65 -12.09 1.09 -17.67
CA VAL A 65 -12.52 2.47 -17.93
C VAL A 65 -13.09 3.03 -16.63
N VAL A 66 -12.45 4.08 -16.10
CA VAL A 66 -12.79 4.72 -14.83
C VAL A 66 -12.97 6.22 -15.02
N ASN A 67 -13.60 6.89 -14.07
CA ASN A 67 -13.71 8.35 -14.06
C ASN A 67 -12.31 8.99 -13.96
N SER A 68 -12.01 9.97 -14.80
CA SER A 68 -10.69 10.61 -14.83
C SER A 68 -10.35 11.38 -13.56
N ASN A 69 -11.34 11.94 -12.84
CA ASN A 69 -11.12 12.61 -11.57
C ASN A 69 -10.72 11.62 -10.48
N ASP A 70 -11.41 10.48 -10.41
CA ASP A 70 -11.08 9.42 -9.46
C ASP A 70 -9.71 8.80 -9.77
N LEU A 71 -9.36 8.65 -11.06
CA LEU A 71 -8.04 8.17 -11.48
C LEU A 71 -6.93 9.15 -11.07
N ALA A 72 -7.11 10.46 -11.30
CA ALA A 72 -6.16 11.48 -10.87
C ALA A 72 -5.96 11.44 -9.34
N VAL A 73 -7.04 11.33 -8.55
CA VAL A 73 -6.95 11.19 -7.09
C VAL A 73 -6.25 9.89 -6.68
N SER A 74 -6.53 8.78 -7.34
CA SER A 74 -5.87 7.50 -7.05
C SER A 74 -4.37 7.53 -7.35
N LEU A 75 -3.96 8.18 -8.44
CA LEU A 75 -2.55 8.43 -8.75
C LEU A 75 -1.87 9.31 -7.70
N ALA A 76 -2.54 10.40 -7.29
CA ALA A 76 -2.06 11.28 -6.23
C ALA A 76 -1.86 10.54 -4.91
N ARG A 77 -2.85 9.72 -4.50
CA ARG A 77 -2.77 8.86 -3.31
C ARG A 77 -1.66 7.83 -3.42
N THR A 78 -1.50 7.21 -4.58
CA THR A 78 -0.42 6.22 -4.79
C THR A 78 0.94 6.85 -4.49
N ALA A 79 1.20 8.05 -4.98
CA ALA A 79 2.46 8.72 -4.69
C ALA A 79 2.59 9.18 -3.23
N ALA A 80 1.51 9.73 -2.66
CA ALA A 80 1.47 10.19 -1.27
C ALA A 80 1.60 9.07 -0.25
N TYR A 81 1.21 7.83 -0.59
CA TYR A 81 1.15 6.72 0.36
C TYR A 81 2.44 5.90 0.41
N PHE A 82 3.12 5.76 -0.72
CA PHE A 82 4.30 4.89 -0.84
C PHE A 82 5.63 5.62 -0.59
N SER A 83 5.62 6.93 -0.35
CA SER A 83 6.83 7.66 0.02
C SER A 83 7.01 7.73 1.54
N ASP A 84 8.27 7.76 1.98
CA ASP A 84 8.70 8.26 3.29
C ASP A 84 9.56 9.52 3.10
N ASP A 85 9.92 10.20 4.18
CA ASP A 85 10.67 11.46 4.13
C ASP A 85 12.04 11.34 3.44
N GLY A 86 12.61 10.14 3.36
CA GLY A 86 13.86 9.85 2.66
C GLY A 86 13.69 9.26 1.27
N ALA A 87 12.69 8.40 1.08
CA ALA A 87 12.51 7.56 -0.10
C ALA A 87 11.25 7.95 -0.91
N PRO A 88 11.35 8.93 -1.83
CA PRO A 88 10.27 9.28 -2.74
C PRO A 88 9.97 8.14 -3.72
N LEU A 89 8.75 7.61 -3.69
CA LEU A 89 8.27 6.60 -4.65
C LEU A 89 7.10 7.17 -5.46
N SER A 90 7.18 7.07 -6.78
CA SER A 90 6.11 7.47 -7.69
C SER A 90 5.17 6.31 -7.99
N SER A 91 4.05 6.58 -8.65
CA SER A 91 3.19 5.54 -9.23
C SER A 91 3.94 4.57 -10.17
N ARG A 92 4.97 5.06 -10.89
CA ARG A 92 5.88 4.22 -11.69
C ARG A 92 6.74 3.31 -10.83
N THR A 93 7.26 3.82 -9.71
CA THR A 93 8.03 3.01 -8.76
C THR A 93 7.18 1.87 -8.20
N VAL A 94 5.95 2.17 -7.79
CA VAL A 94 5.00 1.17 -7.27
C VAL A 94 4.67 0.12 -8.34
N ARG A 95 4.43 0.54 -9.59
CA ARG A 95 4.21 -0.39 -10.73
C ARG A 95 5.40 -1.31 -10.96
N PHE A 96 6.62 -0.80 -10.88
CA PHE A 96 7.85 -1.58 -11.04
C PHE A 96 8.01 -2.66 -9.96
N LEU A 97 7.53 -2.37 -8.74
CA LEU A 97 7.51 -3.31 -7.61
C LEU A 97 6.31 -4.27 -7.60
N SER A 98 5.26 -4.02 -8.40
CA SER A 98 4.02 -4.80 -8.34
C SER A 98 3.90 -5.90 -9.40
N GLY A 99 4.93 -6.09 -10.23
CA GLY A 99 4.91 -7.05 -11.34
C GLY A 99 4.95 -8.52 -10.93
N VAL A 100 4.59 -9.40 -11.86
CA VAL A 100 4.71 -10.87 -11.70
C VAL A 100 6.15 -11.37 -11.72
N HIS A 101 7.08 -10.50 -12.15
CA HIS A 101 8.52 -10.67 -12.06
C HIS A 101 9.18 -9.39 -11.52
N PHE A 102 10.32 -9.55 -10.84
CA PHE A 102 11.19 -8.46 -10.43
C PHE A 102 12.66 -8.76 -10.74
N PRO A 103 13.34 -7.93 -11.57
CA PRO A 103 12.78 -6.80 -12.33
C PRO A 103 11.68 -7.21 -13.33
N PRO A 104 10.74 -6.32 -13.66
CA PRO A 104 9.72 -6.58 -14.69
C PRO A 104 10.34 -6.95 -16.05
N GLY A 105 9.68 -7.88 -16.76
CA GLY A 105 10.09 -8.30 -18.10
C GLY A 105 11.29 -9.27 -18.16
N ILE A 106 11.87 -9.64 -17.02
CA ILE A 106 12.91 -10.68 -16.95
C ILE A 106 12.24 -12.02 -16.63
N PRO A 107 12.32 -13.02 -17.51
CA PRO A 107 11.71 -14.32 -17.28
C PRO A 107 12.36 -15.06 -16.12
N ASP A 108 11.63 -16.02 -15.56
CA ASP A 108 12.07 -16.89 -14.47
C ASP A 108 12.57 -16.13 -13.21
N LYS A 109 11.94 -14.99 -12.89
CA LYS A 109 12.17 -14.22 -11.66
C LYS A 109 10.96 -14.26 -10.74
N SER A 110 11.20 -14.26 -9.43
CA SER A 110 10.13 -14.11 -8.45
C SER A 110 9.35 -12.81 -8.68
N SER A 111 8.09 -12.78 -8.24
CA SER A 111 7.27 -11.57 -8.29
C SER A 111 7.91 -10.40 -7.55
N GLY A 112 7.54 -9.18 -7.96
CA GLY A 112 7.83 -7.99 -7.18
C GLY A 112 7.14 -8.02 -5.83
N GLY A 113 7.69 -7.24 -4.89
CA GLY A 113 7.21 -7.26 -3.51
C GLY A 113 5.79 -6.73 -3.33
N LEU A 114 5.29 -5.94 -4.26
CA LEU A 114 3.96 -5.36 -4.20
C LEU A 114 2.97 -6.05 -5.14
N TYR A 115 3.21 -7.33 -5.48
CA TYR A 115 2.25 -8.08 -6.30
C TYR A 115 0.84 -8.05 -5.68
N GLY A 116 -0.13 -7.54 -6.44
CA GLY A 116 -1.52 -7.39 -6.01
C GLY A 116 -1.84 -6.12 -5.21
N VAL A 117 -0.91 -5.17 -5.08
CA VAL A 117 -1.12 -3.89 -4.40
C VAL A 117 -2.28 -3.06 -4.97
N GLU A 118 -2.64 -3.29 -6.23
CA GLU A 118 -3.77 -2.64 -6.90
C GLU A 118 -5.13 -2.93 -6.24
N ASN A 119 -5.23 -3.98 -5.42
CA ASN A 119 -6.44 -4.36 -4.68
C ASN A 119 -6.51 -3.77 -3.26
N THR A 120 -5.69 -2.77 -2.96
CA THR A 120 -5.57 -2.19 -1.61
C THR A 120 -6.04 -0.73 -1.59
N ASN A 121 -6.29 -0.19 -0.40
CA ASN A 121 -6.60 1.23 -0.20
C ASN A 121 -7.88 1.70 -0.92
N HIS A 122 -8.87 0.83 -1.07
CA HIS A 122 -10.18 1.18 -1.62
C HIS A 122 -11.03 2.05 -0.67
N GLY A 123 -10.60 2.27 0.57
CA GLY A 123 -11.37 3.03 1.55
C GLY A 123 -12.51 2.21 2.17
N CYS A 124 -12.27 0.91 2.34
CA CYS A 124 -13.15 0.02 3.08
C CYS A 124 -13.27 0.47 4.54
N PRO A 125 -14.46 0.37 5.16
CA PRO A 125 -14.63 0.77 6.55
C PRO A 125 -13.72 -0.03 7.49
N LEU A 126 -12.91 0.68 8.29
CA LEU A 126 -12.11 0.04 9.33
C LEU A 126 -13.00 -0.42 10.51
N ASN A 127 -14.16 0.23 10.71
CA ASN A 127 -15.08 0.06 11.85
C ASN A 127 -14.39 0.18 13.21
N VAL A 128 -13.64 1.25 13.38
CA VAL A 128 -12.87 1.51 14.59
C VAL A 128 -13.28 2.81 15.24
N ASN A 129 -13.07 2.90 16.55
CA ASN A 129 -13.04 4.16 17.26
C ASN A 129 -11.60 4.68 17.23
N PHE A 130 -11.36 5.72 16.44
CA PHE A 130 -10.07 6.38 16.43
C PHE A 130 -9.78 7.03 17.78
N ALA A 131 -8.53 7.00 18.20
CA ALA A 131 -8.08 7.81 19.33
C ALA A 131 -8.32 9.32 19.04
N PRO A 132 -8.51 10.15 20.08
CA PRO A 132 -8.78 11.58 19.88
C PRO A 132 -7.76 12.26 18.96
N GLY A 133 -8.24 12.91 17.90
CA GLY A 133 -7.40 13.59 16.91
C GLY A 133 -6.64 12.66 15.94
N LYS A 134 -6.89 11.34 15.97
CA LYS A 134 -6.19 10.34 15.14
C LYS A 134 -7.06 9.79 14.00
N ALA A 135 -8.13 10.51 13.63
CA ALA A 135 -9.03 10.08 12.57
C ALA A 135 -8.32 10.04 11.21
N VAL A 136 -8.46 8.92 10.51
CA VAL A 136 -7.92 8.71 9.17
C VAL A 136 -9.06 8.72 8.15
N PRO A 137 -8.97 9.52 7.07
CA PRO A 137 -9.99 9.54 6.03
C PRO A 137 -10.00 8.21 5.25
N PRO A 138 -11.18 7.65 4.93
CA PRO A 138 -11.25 6.58 3.94
C PRO A 138 -10.95 7.11 2.54
N SER A 139 -10.23 6.33 1.74
CA SER A 139 -9.97 6.59 0.32
C SER A 139 -11.25 6.46 -0.52
N ARG A 140 -12.09 7.50 -0.53
CA ARG A 140 -13.36 7.55 -1.31
C ARG A 140 -13.16 8.12 -2.71
N SER A 141 -14.17 7.92 -3.58
CA SER A 141 -14.32 8.67 -4.84
C SER A 141 -14.41 10.18 -4.59
N VAL A 142 -14.18 10.99 -5.63
CA VAL A 142 -14.16 12.46 -5.56
C VAL A 142 -15.50 13.03 -5.07
N ASP A 143 -16.61 12.40 -5.45
CA ASP A 143 -17.96 12.77 -4.99
C ASP A 143 -18.32 12.21 -3.60
N GLY A 144 -17.45 11.37 -3.02
CA GLY A 144 -17.63 10.73 -1.73
C GLY A 144 -18.66 9.60 -1.68
N THR A 145 -19.27 9.22 -2.81
CA THR A 145 -20.41 8.29 -2.83
C THR A 145 -19.98 6.82 -2.82
N THR A 146 -18.77 6.51 -3.28
CA THR A 146 -18.26 5.14 -3.41
C THR A 146 -16.87 4.98 -2.78
N VAL A 147 -16.45 3.72 -2.61
CA VAL A 147 -15.05 3.37 -2.38
C VAL A 147 -14.16 3.90 -3.52
N GLY A 148 -12.93 4.24 -3.22
CA GLY A 148 -11.96 4.70 -4.21
C GLY A 148 -11.45 3.58 -5.10
N LEU A 149 -10.71 3.96 -6.14
CA LEU A 149 -10.09 3.02 -7.09
C LEU A 149 -8.96 2.17 -6.50
N GLY A 150 -8.53 2.44 -5.26
CA GLY A 150 -7.37 1.81 -4.66
C GLY A 150 -6.06 2.44 -5.11
N ILE A 151 -4.98 1.67 -5.06
CA ILE A 151 -3.65 2.07 -5.57
C ILE A 151 -3.61 1.88 -7.08
N THR A 152 -3.23 2.92 -7.83
CA THR A 152 -3.13 2.87 -9.30
C THR A 152 -1.68 2.68 -9.74
N THR A 153 -1.45 1.65 -10.55
CA THR A 153 -0.14 1.33 -11.14
C THR A 153 -0.20 1.29 -12.67
N GLY A 154 -1.37 0.98 -13.25
CA GLY A 154 -1.54 0.74 -14.68
C GLY A 154 -1.29 -0.70 -15.12
N LYS A 155 -1.23 -1.66 -14.18
CA LYS A 155 -1.23 -3.09 -14.49
C LYS A 155 -2.42 -3.44 -15.41
N VAL A 156 -2.21 -4.26 -16.45
CA VAL A 156 -3.18 -4.45 -17.55
C VAL A 156 -4.23 -5.53 -17.30
N ASP A 157 -3.88 -6.58 -16.57
CA ASP A 157 -4.73 -7.74 -16.26
C ASP A 157 -4.12 -8.51 -15.07
N VAL A 158 -4.78 -9.59 -14.67
CA VAL A 158 -4.38 -10.37 -13.48
C VAL A 158 -3.17 -11.27 -13.75
N GLU A 159 -2.90 -11.57 -15.02
CA GLU A 159 -1.70 -12.28 -15.48
C GLU A 159 -0.49 -11.36 -15.66
N ASP A 160 -0.69 -10.04 -15.62
CA ASP A 160 0.32 -9.01 -15.89
C ASP A 160 0.95 -9.15 -17.29
N SER A 161 0.10 -9.32 -18.31
CA SER A 161 0.51 -9.64 -19.70
C SER A 161 1.38 -8.59 -20.39
N ASP A 162 1.42 -7.37 -19.86
CA ASP A 162 2.30 -6.29 -20.29
C ASP A 162 3.06 -5.71 -19.08
N PRO A 163 4.31 -6.17 -18.84
CA PRO A 163 5.12 -5.70 -17.73
C PRO A 163 5.59 -4.25 -17.90
N THR A 164 5.41 -3.65 -19.08
CA THR A 164 5.82 -2.26 -19.38
C THR A 164 4.70 -1.25 -19.18
N ALA A 165 3.44 -1.71 -19.17
CA ALA A 165 2.28 -0.86 -18.95
C ALA A 165 2.33 -0.17 -17.57
N VAL A 166 2.04 1.13 -17.57
CA VAL A 166 2.12 1.97 -16.37
C VAL A 166 1.19 3.17 -16.51
N ASN A 167 0.58 3.60 -15.39
CA ASN A 167 -0.01 4.91 -15.24
C ASN A 167 0.94 5.77 -14.37
N PRO A 168 1.90 6.51 -14.96
CA PRO A 168 3.00 7.15 -14.23
C PRO A 168 2.67 8.57 -13.73
N GLY A 169 1.40 8.99 -13.81
CA GLY A 169 0.98 10.38 -13.50
C GLY A 169 0.94 10.73 -12.01
N GLY A 170 1.30 9.82 -11.10
CA GLY A 170 1.40 10.06 -9.66
C GLY A 170 2.83 10.34 -9.21
N VAL A 171 3.08 11.51 -8.62
CA VAL A 171 4.40 11.95 -8.12
C VAL A 171 4.25 12.57 -6.72
N PRO A 172 5.12 12.25 -5.73
CA PRO A 172 4.97 12.75 -4.37
C PRO A 172 5.39 14.22 -4.26
N ILE A 173 4.85 14.92 -3.27
CA ILE A 173 5.08 16.34 -3.01
C ILE A 173 5.90 16.44 -1.73
N PHE A 174 7.11 16.99 -1.85
CA PHE A 174 8.01 17.16 -0.71
C PHE A 174 8.12 18.63 -0.32
N LYS A 175 7.97 18.92 0.97
CA LYS A 175 8.12 20.28 1.51
C LYS A 175 9.00 20.24 2.74
N ASP A 176 10.01 21.09 2.76
CA ASP A 176 10.99 21.18 3.86
C ASP A 176 11.64 19.83 4.22
N GLY A 177 11.80 18.95 3.22
CA GLY A 177 12.44 17.64 3.38
C GLY A 177 11.52 16.51 3.88
N ALA A 178 10.21 16.75 3.96
CA ALA A 178 9.23 15.73 4.34
C ALA A 178 8.20 15.47 3.23
N ASP A 179 7.67 14.25 3.17
CA ASP A 179 6.54 13.90 2.31
C ASP A 179 5.25 14.49 2.87
N VAL A 180 4.66 15.44 2.13
CA VAL A 180 3.45 16.15 2.55
C VAL A 180 2.22 15.79 1.71
N GLY A 181 2.37 14.87 0.74
CA GLY A 181 1.26 14.44 -0.11
C GLY A 181 1.67 14.05 -1.53
N GLY A 182 0.74 14.15 -2.47
CA GLY A 182 0.97 13.70 -3.84
C GLY A 182 0.16 14.48 -4.86
N VAL A 183 0.71 14.59 -6.07
CA VAL A 183 0.00 15.04 -7.26
C VAL A 183 -0.29 13.85 -8.16
N GLY A 184 -1.47 13.84 -8.76
CA GLY A 184 -1.88 12.84 -9.74
C GLY A 184 -2.43 13.53 -10.99
N VAL A 185 -1.93 13.16 -12.15
CA VAL A 185 -2.34 13.74 -13.43
C VAL A 185 -2.79 12.66 -14.40
N VAL A 186 -3.88 12.95 -15.11
CA VAL A 186 -4.38 12.16 -16.23
C VAL A 186 -4.39 13.05 -17.47
N GLY A 187 -3.56 12.70 -18.45
CA GLY A 187 -3.53 13.30 -19.79
C GLY A 187 -3.84 12.27 -20.87
N SER A 188 -3.63 12.66 -22.14
CA SER A 188 -3.88 11.80 -23.30
C SER A 188 -2.89 10.64 -23.44
N THR A 189 -1.68 10.76 -22.89
CA THR A 189 -0.68 9.68 -22.84
C THR A 189 -0.04 9.55 -21.45
N PRO A 190 0.56 8.39 -21.13
CA PRO A 190 1.36 8.21 -19.91
C PRO A 190 2.48 9.24 -19.77
N GLU A 191 3.21 9.56 -20.84
CA GLU A 191 4.34 10.50 -20.83
C GLU A 191 3.88 11.92 -20.54
N ILE A 192 2.75 12.34 -21.12
CA ILE A 192 2.16 13.65 -20.82
C ILE A 192 1.71 13.73 -19.37
N SER A 193 1.10 12.66 -18.86
CA SER A 193 0.64 12.57 -17.47
C SER A 193 1.82 12.70 -16.48
N GLU A 194 2.90 11.93 -16.70
CA GLU A 194 4.11 11.98 -15.87
C GLU A 194 4.80 13.34 -15.94
N PHE A 195 4.97 13.90 -17.14
CA PHE A 195 5.59 15.20 -17.34
C PHE A 195 4.84 16.32 -16.63
N ALA A 196 3.52 16.36 -16.77
CA ALA A 196 2.70 17.39 -16.15
C ALA A 196 2.69 17.27 -14.62
N ALA A 197 2.65 16.05 -14.08
CA ALA A 197 2.75 15.81 -12.64
C ALA A 197 4.09 16.32 -12.08
N PHE A 198 5.20 15.93 -12.71
CA PHE A 198 6.54 16.38 -12.32
C PHE A 198 6.71 17.90 -12.46
N SER A 199 6.21 18.48 -13.56
CA SER A 199 6.25 19.93 -13.77
C SER A 199 5.45 20.69 -12.72
N GLY A 200 4.33 20.13 -12.24
CA GLY A 200 3.51 20.69 -11.17
C GLY A 200 4.31 20.89 -9.89
N ILE A 201 4.98 19.84 -9.42
CA ILE A 201 5.79 19.92 -8.19
C ILE A 201 7.08 20.72 -8.41
N ALA A 202 7.72 20.62 -9.58
CA ALA A 202 8.94 21.36 -9.89
C ALA A 202 8.71 22.86 -9.96
N GLY A 203 7.65 23.30 -10.65
CA GLY A 203 7.29 24.72 -10.71
C GLY A 203 6.84 25.29 -9.36
N ALA A 204 6.33 24.44 -8.46
CA ALA A 204 5.95 24.83 -7.10
C ALA A 204 7.11 24.75 -6.08
N GLY A 205 8.27 24.18 -6.45
CA GLY A 205 9.42 24.02 -5.55
C GLY A 205 9.32 22.84 -4.59
N PHE A 206 8.55 21.80 -4.92
CA PHE A 206 8.28 20.64 -4.05
C PHE A 206 8.88 19.33 -4.57
N VAL A 207 9.99 19.41 -5.30
CA VAL A 207 10.69 18.23 -5.81
C VAL A 207 11.40 17.53 -4.65
N PRO A 208 11.27 16.20 -4.53
CA PRO A 208 12.01 15.46 -3.51
C PRO A 208 13.52 15.61 -3.68
N ASN A 209 14.21 15.76 -2.55
CA ASN A 209 15.67 15.70 -2.51
C ASN A 209 16.09 14.31 -2.04
N LEU A 210 16.64 13.50 -2.94
CA LEU A 210 17.14 12.17 -2.60
C LEU A 210 18.49 12.27 -1.87
N PRO A 211 18.59 11.86 -0.60
CA PRO A 211 19.88 11.77 0.07
C PRO A 211 20.77 10.70 -0.61
N PRO A 212 22.11 10.72 -0.40
CA PRO A 212 22.99 9.67 -0.90
C PRO A 212 22.44 8.26 -0.58
N PRO A 213 22.42 7.33 -1.55
CA PRO A 213 23.13 7.34 -2.84
C PRO A 213 22.45 8.11 -3.99
N GLY A 214 21.37 8.84 -3.74
CA GLY A 214 20.65 9.60 -4.77
C GLY A 214 19.57 8.80 -5.51
N ALA A 215 19.29 7.58 -5.05
CA ALA A 215 18.23 6.71 -5.55
C ALA A 215 17.82 5.68 -4.48
N VAL A 216 16.65 5.08 -4.65
CA VAL A 216 16.16 3.97 -3.81
C VAL A 216 16.50 2.65 -4.48
N PHE A 217 17.01 1.69 -3.72
CA PHE A 217 17.39 0.36 -4.20
C PHE A 217 16.62 -0.72 -3.47
N VAL A 218 16.14 -1.73 -4.21
CA VAL A 218 15.57 -2.96 -3.63
C VAL A 218 16.25 -4.14 -4.29
N ASP A 219 16.76 -5.08 -3.48
CA ASP A 219 17.55 -6.24 -3.94
C ASP A 219 18.73 -5.86 -4.87
N GLY A 220 19.31 -4.67 -4.65
CA GLY A 220 20.41 -4.15 -5.46
C GLY A 220 20.00 -3.55 -6.81
N ILE A 221 18.69 -3.44 -7.09
CA ILE A 221 18.14 -2.84 -8.30
C ILE A 221 17.66 -1.43 -7.97
N GLU A 222 18.12 -0.46 -8.76
CA GLU A 222 17.63 0.92 -8.69
C GLU A 222 16.16 0.99 -9.10
N LEU A 223 15.34 1.62 -8.27
CA LEU A 223 13.93 1.80 -8.57
C LEU A 223 13.71 3.02 -9.48
N PRO A 224 12.91 2.88 -10.56
CA PRO A 224 12.58 4.03 -11.40
C PRO A 224 11.68 4.99 -10.63
N PHE A 225 11.91 6.30 -10.77
CA PHE A 225 11.09 7.34 -10.16
C PHE A 225 10.22 8.07 -11.20
N VAL A 226 10.76 9.10 -11.85
CA VAL A 226 10.10 9.85 -12.93
C VAL A 226 11.00 9.80 -14.16
N LEU A 227 10.48 9.29 -15.28
CA LEU A 227 11.26 9.18 -16.52
C LEU A 227 11.03 10.39 -17.45
N GLN A 228 9.79 10.85 -17.58
CA GLN A 228 9.46 11.99 -18.44
C GLN A 228 9.56 13.33 -17.69
N THR A 229 10.78 13.87 -17.56
CA THR A 229 11.01 15.18 -16.91
C THR A 229 11.03 16.37 -17.88
N THR A 230 11.04 16.09 -19.18
CA THR A 230 10.98 17.10 -20.25
C THR A 230 9.68 16.99 -21.02
N ARG A 231 9.24 18.07 -21.68
CA ARG A 231 7.97 18.06 -22.41
C ARG A 231 8.02 17.02 -23.54
N PRO A 232 7.02 16.12 -23.64
CA PRO A 232 6.94 15.16 -24.75
C PRO A 232 6.94 15.82 -26.13
N ALA A 233 7.40 15.10 -27.14
CA ALA A 233 7.36 15.58 -28.52
C ALA A 233 5.92 15.76 -29.02
N GLY A 234 5.70 16.73 -29.91
CA GLY A 234 4.39 16.96 -30.54
C GLY A 234 3.40 17.79 -29.71
N VAL A 235 3.76 18.20 -28.50
CA VAL A 235 2.95 19.10 -27.65
C VAL A 235 3.72 20.39 -27.32
N SER A 236 2.99 21.46 -27.03
CA SER A 236 3.54 22.78 -26.69
C SER A 236 3.25 23.13 -25.23
N ALA A 237 3.65 24.32 -24.78
CA ALA A 237 3.31 24.81 -23.45
C ALA A 237 1.81 25.03 -23.35
N GLY A 238 1.24 24.74 -22.18
CA GLY A 238 -0.16 24.96 -21.90
C GLY A 238 -0.43 26.32 -21.28
N THR A 239 -1.68 26.50 -20.89
CA THR A 239 -2.12 27.57 -19.98
C THR A 239 -2.83 26.93 -18.79
N ALA A 240 -2.83 27.62 -17.64
CA ALA A 240 -3.55 27.19 -16.44
C ALA A 240 -5.06 27.47 -16.52
N THR A 241 -5.65 27.36 -17.72
CA THR A 241 -7.09 27.57 -17.96
C THR A 241 -7.86 26.28 -17.69
N GLY A 242 -8.97 26.38 -16.95
CA GLY A 242 -9.81 25.23 -16.59
C GLY A 242 -10.72 25.52 -15.40
N THR A 243 -11.29 24.47 -14.82
CA THR A 243 -12.27 24.55 -13.74
C THR A 243 -11.90 23.63 -12.58
N TYR A 244 -12.09 24.11 -11.35
CA TYR A 244 -11.98 23.29 -10.16
C TYR A 244 -13.26 22.49 -9.94
N ILE A 245 -13.12 21.18 -9.83
CA ILE A 245 -14.16 20.27 -9.32
C ILE A 245 -14.13 20.29 -7.79
N VAL A 246 -12.93 20.31 -7.22
CA VAL A 246 -12.66 20.59 -5.81
C VAL A 246 -11.67 21.74 -5.76
N GLY A 247 -12.04 22.85 -5.12
CA GLY A 247 -11.18 24.02 -5.00
C GLY A 247 -9.95 23.73 -4.12
N PRO A 248 -8.82 24.44 -4.30
CA PRO A 248 -7.64 24.29 -3.46
C PRO A 248 -7.98 24.60 -2.00
N VAL A 249 -7.68 23.66 -1.11
CA VAL A 249 -7.81 23.81 0.34
C VAL A 249 -6.50 23.46 1.03
N ALA A 250 -6.26 24.03 2.20
CA ALA A 250 -5.12 23.65 3.02
C ALA A 250 -5.33 22.24 3.60
N SER A 251 -4.24 21.50 3.78
CA SER A 251 -4.27 20.26 4.55
C SER A 251 -4.73 20.58 5.98
N PRO A 252 -5.66 19.79 6.57
CA PRO A 252 -6.14 20.03 7.92
C PRO A 252 -5.11 19.66 9.00
N GLY A 253 -4.00 19.03 8.62
CA GLY A 253 -2.93 18.63 9.52
C GLY A 253 -2.13 17.45 8.99
N ASP A 254 -1.11 17.09 9.72
CA ASP A 254 -0.24 15.95 9.42
C ASP A 254 -0.97 14.60 9.51
N ALA A 255 -0.37 13.57 8.92
CA ALA A 255 -0.80 12.19 9.08
C ALA A 255 -0.65 11.75 10.56
N PRO A 256 -1.68 11.14 11.17
CA PRO A 256 -1.61 10.79 12.57
C PRO A 256 -0.57 9.69 12.84
N GLU A 257 0.11 9.76 13.98
CA GLU A 257 1.11 8.77 14.42
C GLU A 257 0.80 8.18 15.80
N GLY A 258 1.55 7.15 16.20
CA GLY A 258 1.35 6.43 17.46
C GLY A 258 0.10 5.56 17.42
N PHE A 259 -0.60 5.44 18.55
CA PHE A 259 -1.87 4.71 18.59
C PHE A 259 -2.97 5.47 17.83
N ILE A 260 -3.27 4.99 16.64
CA ILE A 260 -4.41 5.40 15.83
C ILE A 260 -5.70 4.83 16.42
N VAL A 261 -5.64 3.57 16.86
CA VAL A 261 -6.66 2.90 17.65
C VAL A 261 -5.99 2.36 18.91
N SER A 262 -6.46 2.81 20.07
CA SER A 262 -5.93 2.39 21.37
C SER A 262 -6.19 0.91 21.63
N PRO A 263 -5.26 0.19 22.31
CA PRO A 263 -5.42 -1.22 22.66
C PRO A 263 -6.71 -1.51 23.42
N ALA A 264 -7.47 -2.48 22.92
CA ALA A 264 -8.72 -2.96 23.49
C ALA A 264 -8.71 -4.49 23.67
N ALA A 265 -9.59 -5.01 24.54
CA ALA A 265 -9.81 -6.45 24.62
C ALA A 265 -10.71 -6.91 23.46
N GLY A 266 -10.49 -8.15 23.01
CA GLY A 266 -11.31 -8.78 21.98
C GLY A 266 -12.77 -8.97 22.42
N PRO A 267 -13.77 -8.45 21.68
CA PRO A 267 -15.17 -8.59 22.05
C PRO A 267 -15.69 -10.04 22.02
N VAL A 268 -15.11 -10.92 21.19
CA VAL A 268 -15.50 -12.34 21.12
C VAL A 268 -14.62 -13.25 21.99
N GLY A 269 -13.66 -12.64 22.70
CA GLY A 269 -12.72 -13.34 23.56
C GLY A 269 -11.57 -13.98 22.77
N GLY A 270 -10.35 -13.74 23.22
CA GLY A 270 -9.14 -14.28 22.60
C GLY A 270 -7.89 -13.58 23.09
N LEU A 271 -7.94 -12.24 23.10
CA LEU A 271 -6.87 -11.35 23.54
C LEU A 271 -7.38 -10.33 24.56
N SER A 272 -6.67 -10.19 25.67
CA SER A 272 -6.88 -9.11 26.64
C SER A 272 -6.20 -7.81 26.19
N VAL A 273 -6.55 -6.68 26.81
CA VAL A 273 -5.84 -5.40 26.58
C VAL A 273 -4.32 -5.54 26.82
N ALA A 274 -3.93 -6.32 27.83
CA ALA A 274 -2.53 -6.57 28.14
C ALA A 274 -1.83 -7.37 27.01
N ASP A 275 -2.51 -8.39 26.49
CA ASP A 275 -2.01 -9.18 25.36
C ASP A 275 -1.76 -8.30 24.13
N VAL A 276 -2.75 -7.47 23.77
CA VAL A 276 -2.66 -6.55 22.62
C VAL A 276 -1.50 -5.56 22.80
N ASN A 277 -1.35 -4.98 24.00
CA ASN A 277 -0.21 -4.11 24.30
C ASN A 277 1.13 -4.84 24.15
N THR A 278 1.25 -6.07 24.65
CA THR A 278 2.47 -6.88 24.51
C THR A 278 2.79 -7.16 23.04
N ILE A 279 1.80 -7.56 22.24
CA ILE A 279 1.98 -7.84 20.81
C ILE A 279 2.50 -6.60 20.06
N VAL A 280 1.82 -5.46 20.24
CA VAL A 280 2.23 -4.19 19.60
C VAL A 280 3.62 -3.76 20.06
N THR A 281 3.91 -3.85 21.37
CA THR A 281 5.22 -3.49 21.92
C THR A 281 6.34 -4.37 21.38
N ASN A 282 6.11 -5.68 21.27
CA ASN A 282 7.09 -6.61 20.70
C ASN A 282 7.36 -6.32 19.22
N ALA A 283 6.32 -5.99 18.45
CA ALA A 283 6.46 -5.60 17.05
C ALA A 283 7.29 -4.31 16.91
N ILE A 284 6.96 -3.26 17.68
CA ILE A 284 7.74 -2.00 17.70
C ILE A 284 9.20 -2.25 18.06
N ASN A 285 9.46 -3.04 19.11
CA ASN A 285 10.83 -3.37 19.52
C ASN A 285 11.61 -4.13 18.45
N THR A 286 10.92 -4.97 17.68
CA THR A 286 11.51 -5.70 16.56
C THR A 286 11.80 -4.75 15.40
N ALA A 287 10.86 -3.87 15.04
CA ALA A 287 11.04 -2.86 13.99
C ALA A 287 12.22 -1.92 14.29
N ASN A 288 12.35 -1.46 15.53
CA ASN A 288 13.46 -0.62 16.00
C ASN A 288 14.85 -1.28 15.96
N GLN A 289 14.92 -2.58 15.67
CA GLN A 289 16.17 -3.30 15.44
C GLN A 289 16.31 -3.77 14.00
N THR A 290 15.27 -3.63 13.18
CA THR A 290 15.21 -4.18 11.84
C THR A 290 15.76 -3.15 10.86
N ARG A 291 16.76 -3.52 10.05
CA ARG A 291 17.29 -2.67 8.98
C ARG A 291 16.21 -2.41 7.93
N ALA A 292 16.01 -1.13 7.60
CA ALA A 292 15.08 -0.72 6.57
C ALA A 292 15.48 -1.25 5.19
N ASN A 293 14.49 -1.45 4.33
CA ASN A 293 14.71 -1.86 2.94
C ASN A 293 14.75 -0.68 1.98
N ILE A 294 13.81 0.25 2.10
CA ILE A 294 13.62 1.33 1.12
C ILE A 294 14.13 2.69 1.60
N ARG A 295 14.26 2.87 2.92
CA ARG A 295 14.65 4.16 3.52
C ARG A 295 16.06 4.57 3.13
N VAL A 296 16.20 5.82 2.72
CA VAL A 296 17.49 6.47 2.44
C VAL A 296 17.64 7.75 3.28
N PRO A 297 18.85 8.11 3.78
CA PRO A 297 20.12 7.40 3.61
C PRO A 297 20.10 6.02 4.28
N THR A 298 20.95 5.11 3.78
CA THR A 298 21.04 3.71 4.24
C THR A 298 21.49 3.61 5.70
N GLY A 299 21.10 2.53 6.39
CA GLY A 299 21.43 2.28 7.80
C GLY A 299 20.35 2.71 8.78
N GLN A 300 19.18 3.13 8.27
CA GLN A 300 17.99 3.39 9.06
C GLN A 300 17.27 2.10 9.46
N THR A 301 16.43 2.20 10.49
CA THR A 301 15.56 1.12 10.93
C THR A 301 14.22 1.17 10.21
N ALA A 302 13.59 0.01 10.04
CA ALA A 302 12.25 -0.10 9.48
C ALA A 302 11.25 0.67 10.36
N SER A 303 10.28 1.31 9.71
CA SER A 303 9.15 1.98 10.36
C SER A 303 7.88 1.44 9.74
N LEU A 304 6.96 0.97 10.57
CA LEU A 304 5.83 0.15 10.14
C LEU A 304 4.54 0.58 10.84
N ILE A 305 3.42 0.23 10.24
CA ILE A 305 2.12 0.20 10.88
C ILE A 305 1.87 -1.22 11.37
N ILE A 306 1.31 -1.34 12.57
CA ILE A 306 1.06 -2.60 13.27
C ILE A 306 -0.41 -2.65 13.63
N THR A 307 -1.10 -3.74 13.29
CA THR A 307 -2.52 -3.92 13.57
C THR A 307 -2.81 -5.28 14.17
N VAL A 308 -3.62 -5.31 15.23
CA VAL A 308 -4.09 -6.54 15.87
C VAL A 308 -5.61 -6.65 15.68
N ALA A 309 -6.09 -7.81 15.25
CA ALA A 309 -7.51 -8.10 15.05
C ALA A 309 -7.97 -9.27 15.93
N ASP A 310 -9.23 -9.23 16.38
CA ASP A 310 -9.93 -10.34 17.02
C ASP A 310 -10.50 -11.33 15.99
N LEU A 311 -11.06 -12.45 16.46
CA LEU A 311 -11.59 -13.54 15.64
C LEU A 311 -12.77 -13.16 14.74
N ASP A 312 -13.51 -12.12 15.10
CA ASP A 312 -14.61 -11.56 14.28
C ASP A 312 -14.14 -10.41 13.35
N GLY A 313 -12.82 -10.19 13.28
CA GLY A 313 -12.21 -9.11 12.50
C GLY A 313 -12.24 -7.74 13.17
N THR A 314 -12.77 -7.60 14.39
CA THR A 314 -12.71 -6.34 15.15
C THR A 314 -11.27 -5.94 15.38
N ILE A 315 -10.92 -4.69 15.10
CA ILE A 315 -9.55 -4.20 15.29
C ILE A 315 -9.35 -3.78 16.74
N LEU A 316 -8.33 -4.35 17.37
CA LEU A 316 -8.01 -4.17 18.78
C LEU A 316 -6.92 -3.13 19.02
N ALA A 317 -6.07 -2.88 18.03
CA ALA A 317 -5.11 -1.79 18.04
C ALA A 317 -4.64 -1.50 16.62
N ILE A 318 -4.32 -0.23 16.36
CA ILE A 318 -3.54 0.23 15.20
C ILE A 318 -2.48 1.16 15.75
N TYR A 319 -1.21 0.82 15.55
CA TYR A 319 -0.08 1.68 15.90
C TYR A 319 0.69 2.03 14.64
N ARG A 320 0.85 3.33 14.37
CA ARG A 320 1.64 3.85 13.25
C ARG A 320 2.96 4.40 13.78
N MET A 321 4.08 3.77 13.43
CA MET A 321 5.41 4.33 13.71
C MET A 321 5.64 5.61 12.89
N HIS A 322 6.51 6.49 13.41
CA HIS A 322 6.85 7.76 12.77
C HIS A 322 7.30 7.55 11.32
N ASP A 323 6.75 8.35 10.39
CA ASP A 323 7.14 8.35 8.97
C ASP A 323 6.97 6.98 8.25
N SER A 324 6.25 6.02 8.83
CA SER A 324 5.91 4.78 8.09
C SER A 324 5.01 5.09 6.89
N LEU A 325 5.15 4.29 5.82
CA LEU A 325 4.36 4.44 4.60
C LEU A 325 2.86 4.41 4.94
N PHE A 326 2.09 5.36 4.39
CA PHE A 326 0.68 5.51 4.76
C PHE A 326 -0.22 4.48 4.07
N ASP A 327 0.24 3.86 2.97
CA ASP A 327 -0.48 2.74 2.31
C ASP A 327 -0.76 1.59 3.29
N ALA A 328 0.17 1.42 4.25
CA ALA A 328 0.17 0.36 5.22
C ALA A 328 -1.06 0.38 6.13
N LEU A 329 -1.77 1.52 6.26
CA LEU A 329 -2.81 1.66 7.27
C LEU A 329 -4.04 0.80 6.97
N ASP A 330 -4.50 0.79 5.72
CA ASP A 330 -5.57 -0.12 5.26
C ASP A 330 -5.02 -1.56 5.11
N VAL A 331 -3.78 -1.67 4.60
CA VAL A 331 -3.12 -2.95 4.35
C VAL A 331 -2.94 -3.77 5.63
N THR A 332 -2.54 -3.18 6.76
CA THR A 332 -2.31 -3.93 8.01
C THR A 332 -3.60 -4.41 8.64
N VAL A 333 -4.68 -3.63 8.50
CA VAL A 333 -6.03 -4.01 8.89
C VAL A 333 -6.49 -5.22 8.08
N ALA A 334 -6.36 -5.17 6.76
CA ALA A 334 -6.69 -6.29 5.89
C ALA A 334 -5.80 -7.51 6.18
N LYS A 335 -4.48 -7.35 6.31
CA LYS A 335 -3.52 -8.39 6.71
C LYS A 335 -3.94 -9.11 8.00
N ALA A 336 -4.31 -8.37 9.05
CA ALA A 336 -4.74 -8.94 10.32
C ALA A 336 -6.06 -9.72 10.21
N ARG A 337 -7.06 -9.16 9.50
CA ARG A 337 -8.35 -9.83 9.24
C ARG A 337 -8.22 -11.07 8.35
N ASN A 338 -7.36 -11.00 7.34
CA ASN A 338 -7.01 -12.12 6.46
C ASN A 338 -6.38 -13.26 7.25
N ALA A 339 -5.41 -12.97 8.12
CA ALA A 339 -4.75 -13.97 8.95
C ALA A 339 -5.74 -14.78 9.80
N VAL A 340 -6.78 -14.10 10.33
CA VAL A 340 -7.87 -14.76 11.07
C VAL A 340 -8.70 -15.67 10.17
N TYR A 341 -9.25 -15.14 9.07
CA TYR A 341 -10.18 -15.91 8.22
C TYR A 341 -9.51 -17.09 7.54
N PHE A 342 -8.37 -16.86 6.89
CA PHE A 342 -7.68 -17.91 6.13
C PHE A 342 -7.08 -19.00 7.03
N SER A 343 -6.88 -18.70 8.32
CA SER A 343 -6.46 -19.69 9.31
C SER A 343 -7.62 -20.37 10.06
N SER A 344 -8.86 -19.97 9.77
CA SER A 344 -10.05 -20.47 10.45
C SER A 344 -10.41 -21.89 10.00
N ALA A 345 -11.00 -22.68 10.90
CA ALA A 345 -11.67 -23.92 10.54
C ALA A 345 -12.92 -23.70 9.66
N GLN A 346 -13.40 -22.46 9.55
CA GLN A 346 -14.55 -22.06 8.73
C GLN A 346 -14.14 -21.41 7.40
N VAL A 347 -12.85 -21.42 7.04
CA VAL A 347 -12.40 -20.95 5.73
C VAL A 347 -13.11 -21.74 4.63
N ASN A 348 -13.53 -21.07 3.56
CA ASN A 348 -14.11 -21.78 2.43
C ASN A 348 -12.98 -22.53 1.71
N PRO A 349 -13.07 -23.86 1.51
CA PRO A 349 -12.04 -24.63 0.83
C PRO A 349 -11.76 -24.17 -0.61
N ALA A 350 -12.71 -23.45 -1.24
CA ALA A 350 -12.51 -22.88 -2.57
C ALA A 350 -11.52 -21.69 -2.58
N ASP A 351 -11.33 -21.01 -1.44
CA ASP A 351 -10.39 -19.90 -1.35
C ASP A 351 -8.94 -20.40 -1.21
N LEU A 352 -8.73 -21.53 -0.55
CA LEU A 352 -7.43 -22.19 -0.39
C LEU A 352 -7.51 -23.69 -0.78
N PRO A 353 -7.67 -24.02 -2.09
CA PRO A 353 -7.70 -25.40 -2.53
C PRO A 353 -6.46 -26.18 -2.08
N GLU A 354 -6.65 -27.46 -1.75
CA GLU A 354 -5.59 -28.38 -1.29
C GLU A 354 -4.98 -28.02 0.09
N VAL A 355 -5.49 -26.98 0.77
CA VAL A 355 -5.10 -26.62 2.14
C VAL A 355 -6.20 -27.08 3.11
N PRO A 356 -5.89 -27.96 4.09
CA PRO A 356 -6.86 -28.35 5.12
C PRO A 356 -7.35 -27.13 5.92
N ALA A 357 -8.67 -27.05 6.18
CA ALA A 357 -9.23 -26.00 7.02
C ALA A 357 -8.61 -26.01 8.42
N GLY A 358 -8.35 -24.84 8.98
CA GLY A 358 -7.65 -24.69 10.27
C GLY A 358 -6.12 -24.75 10.19
N THR A 359 -5.54 -24.91 8.99
CA THR A 359 -4.10 -24.64 8.76
C THR A 359 -3.82 -23.17 9.10
N ALA A 360 -2.77 -22.88 9.86
CA ALA A 360 -2.30 -21.52 10.08
C ALA A 360 -1.69 -20.98 8.78
N ILE A 361 -2.16 -19.83 8.31
CA ILE A 361 -1.83 -19.25 7.01
C ILE A 361 -1.36 -17.80 7.19
N THR A 362 -0.23 -17.45 6.57
CA THR A 362 0.30 -16.07 6.50
C THR A 362 -0.09 -15.39 5.19
N SER A 363 -0.05 -14.05 5.13
CA SER A 363 -0.24 -13.34 3.85
C SER A 363 0.81 -13.70 2.80
N ARG A 364 2.03 -14.12 3.21
CA ARG A 364 3.03 -14.66 2.28
C ARG A 364 2.56 -15.95 1.62
N ALA A 365 1.95 -16.86 2.36
CA ALA A 365 1.42 -18.10 1.81
C ALA A 365 0.27 -17.84 0.83
N ILE A 366 -0.64 -16.93 1.19
CA ILE A 366 -1.75 -16.49 0.33
C ILE A 366 -1.18 -15.91 -0.97
N GLY A 367 -0.28 -14.93 -0.86
CA GLY A 367 0.38 -14.28 -1.99
C GLY A 367 1.09 -15.26 -2.91
N PHE A 368 1.89 -16.17 -2.35
CA PHE A 368 2.66 -17.16 -3.11
C PHE A 368 1.76 -18.11 -3.93
N GLY A 369 0.66 -18.59 -3.35
CA GLY A 369 -0.28 -19.44 -4.07
C GLY A 369 -1.19 -18.67 -5.05
N ALA A 370 -1.23 -17.34 -4.96
CA ALA A 370 -2.10 -16.48 -5.76
C ALA A 370 -1.44 -15.86 -7.00
N GLN A 371 -0.23 -16.31 -7.35
CA GLN A 371 0.51 -15.84 -8.52
C GLN A 371 0.12 -16.61 -9.79
N PRO A 372 0.29 -16.00 -10.98
CA PRO A 372 0.02 -16.66 -12.26
C PRO A 372 1.05 -17.75 -12.61
N PHE A 373 2.11 -17.90 -11.81
CA PHE A 373 3.16 -18.90 -11.94
C PHE A 373 3.33 -19.65 -10.61
N PHE A 374 3.36 -20.98 -10.65
CA PHE A 374 3.51 -21.83 -9.47
C PHE A 374 4.41 -23.06 -9.73
N PRO A 375 5.62 -23.11 -9.14
CA PRO A 375 6.14 -22.19 -8.12
C PRO A 375 6.35 -20.77 -8.63
N SER A 376 6.27 -19.80 -7.71
CA SER A 376 6.43 -18.37 -8.00
C SER A 376 7.62 -18.11 -8.93
N GLY A 377 7.36 -17.37 -10.00
CA GLY A 377 8.41 -16.87 -10.88
C GLY A 377 9.07 -17.89 -11.78
N ILE A 378 8.48 -19.06 -12.04
CA ILE A 378 8.92 -19.98 -13.10
C ILE A 378 7.91 -19.93 -14.25
N ASP A 379 8.35 -19.44 -15.41
CA ASP A 379 7.46 -19.26 -16.55
C ASP A 379 6.94 -20.60 -17.09
N GLY A 380 5.70 -20.60 -17.59
CA GLY A 380 5.05 -21.80 -18.12
C GLY A 380 4.64 -22.85 -17.08
N SER A 381 4.85 -22.62 -15.78
CA SER A 381 4.45 -23.53 -14.69
C SER A 381 2.93 -23.54 -14.40
N GLY A 382 2.19 -22.62 -15.01
CA GLY A 382 0.76 -22.42 -14.79
C GLY A 382 0.45 -21.74 -13.45
N PRO A 383 -0.81 -21.31 -13.24
CA PRO A 383 -1.20 -20.52 -12.08
C PRO A 383 -1.15 -21.33 -10.78
N GLY A 384 -0.89 -20.60 -9.68
CA GLY A 384 -0.95 -21.15 -8.34
C GLY A 384 -2.36 -21.57 -7.92
N PRO A 385 -2.47 -22.44 -6.91
CA PRO A 385 -3.75 -22.99 -6.47
C PRO A 385 -4.74 -21.91 -5.98
N PHE A 386 -4.24 -20.72 -5.59
CA PHE A 386 -5.05 -19.60 -5.09
C PHE A 386 -5.16 -18.47 -6.13
N PHE A 387 -4.70 -18.65 -7.37
CA PHE A 387 -4.80 -17.60 -8.40
C PHE A 387 -6.24 -17.15 -8.63
N GLN A 388 -7.21 -18.08 -8.55
CA GLN A 388 -8.62 -17.74 -8.67
C GLN A 388 -9.11 -16.84 -7.53
N LEU A 389 -8.55 -16.96 -6.31
CA LEU A 389 -8.84 -16.05 -5.20
C LEU A 389 -8.41 -14.61 -5.55
N TYR A 390 -7.22 -14.44 -6.14
CA TYR A 390 -6.74 -13.14 -6.62
C TYR A 390 -7.60 -12.60 -7.75
N ALA A 391 -7.87 -13.40 -8.79
CA ALA A 391 -8.69 -13.00 -9.92
C ALA A 391 -10.13 -12.61 -9.49
N ASN A 392 -10.70 -13.36 -8.54
CA ASN A 392 -12.00 -13.03 -7.97
C ASN A 392 -11.96 -11.75 -7.14
N SER A 393 -10.90 -11.52 -6.36
CA SER A 393 -10.72 -10.28 -5.59
C SER A 393 -10.68 -9.05 -6.51
N VAL A 394 -9.88 -9.11 -7.58
CA VAL A 394 -9.80 -8.06 -8.60
C VAL A 394 -11.16 -7.79 -9.24
N ASN A 395 -11.88 -8.85 -9.59
CA ASN A 395 -13.17 -8.78 -10.30
C ASN A 395 -14.39 -8.60 -9.42
N ASN A 396 -14.22 -8.50 -8.10
CA ASN A 396 -15.35 -8.33 -7.19
C ASN A 396 -15.86 -6.88 -7.25
N PRO A 397 -17.17 -6.65 -7.50
CA PRO A 397 -17.74 -5.31 -7.39
C PRO A 397 -17.70 -4.75 -5.96
N ASN A 398 -17.57 -5.62 -4.95
CA ASN A 398 -17.27 -5.23 -3.58
C ASN A 398 -15.78 -5.49 -3.28
N PRO A 399 -14.89 -4.49 -3.42
CA PRO A 399 -13.46 -4.66 -3.16
C PRO A 399 -13.15 -4.91 -1.67
N CYS A 400 -14.12 -4.70 -0.78
CA CYS A 400 -13.96 -4.97 0.64
C CYS A 400 -14.18 -6.44 1.01
N ALA A 401 -14.72 -7.26 0.10
CA ALA A 401 -14.97 -8.67 0.36
C ALA A 401 -13.68 -9.44 0.62
N GLN A 402 -13.67 -10.27 1.66
CA GLN A 402 -12.52 -11.08 2.04
C GLN A 402 -12.71 -12.52 1.55
N GLY A 403 -12.41 -12.77 0.28
CA GLY A 403 -12.59 -14.07 -0.35
C GLY A 403 -14.06 -14.49 -0.34
N SER A 404 -14.31 -15.73 0.04
CA SER A 404 -15.64 -16.29 0.22
C SER A 404 -16.15 -16.20 1.67
N GLN A 405 -15.53 -15.38 2.52
CA GLN A 405 -16.02 -15.16 3.88
C GLN A 405 -17.43 -14.55 3.82
N PRO A 406 -18.41 -15.09 4.57
CA PRO A 406 -19.73 -14.48 4.67
C PRO A 406 -19.65 -12.99 5.02
N ALA A 407 -20.43 -12.19 4.29
CA ALA A 407 -20.41 -10.74 4.42
C ALA A 407 -20.66 -10.33 5.88
N ASN A 408 -19.79 -9.47 6.40
CA ASN A 408 -19.90 -8.90 7.73
C ASN A 408 -19.29 -7.50 7.74
N ALA A 409 -19.40 -6.79 8.87
CA ALA A 409 -18.89 -5.43 8.94
C ALA A 409 -17.37 -5.36 8.73
N ASN A 410 -16.61 -6.35 9.21
CA ASN A 410 -15.16 -6.31 9.37
C ASN A 410 -14.41 -6.97 8.19
N GLN A 411 -14.51 -6.40 7.00
CA GLN A 411 -13.81 -6.88 5.79
C GLN A 411 -13.15 -5.72 5.02
N ASN A 412 -11.90 -5.91 4.55
CA ASN A 412 -11.10 -4.88 3.82
C ASN A 412 -10.40 -5.45 2.58
N GLY A 413 -10.97 -6.48 1.96
CA GLY A 413 -10.31 -7.15 0.84
C GLY A 413 -9.21 -8.11 1.28
N ILE A 414 -8.36 -8.51 0.33
CA ILE A 414 -7.29 -9.49 0.54
C ILE A 414 -5.93 -8.87 0.18
N ILE A 415 -4.95 -9.11 1.03
CA ILE A 415 -3.55 -8.74 0.81
C ILE A 415 -2.75 -9.95 0.35
N PHE A 416 -2.10 -9.81 -0.81
CA PHE A 416 -1.34 -10.87 -1.49
C PHE A 416 0.18 -10.72 -1.34
N PHE A 417 0.63 -9.95 -0.34
CA PHE A 417 2.04 -9.76 -0.03
C PHE A 417 2.33 -9.94 1.48
N PRO A 418 3.58 -10.28 1.84
CA PRO A 418 3.99 -10.69 3.20
C PRO A 418 3.69 -9.67 4.30
N GLY A 419 3.75 -10.10 5.57
CA GLY A 419 3.57 -9.24 6.73
C GLY A 419 2.40 -9.57 7.66
N SER A 420 1.84 -10.78 7.61
CA SER A 420 0.77 -11.16 8.55
C SER A 420 0.92 -12.55 9.12
N VAL A 421 0.51 -12.71 10.39
CA VAL A 421 0.52 -13.99 11.10
C VAL A 421 -0.77 -14.17 11.92
N PRO A 422 -1.35 -15.38 11.94
CA PRO A 422 -2.41 -15.72 12.88
C PRO A 422 -1.82 -15.90 14.29
N LEU A 423 -2.57 -15.47 15.30
CA LEU A 423 -2.17 -15.52 16.71
C LEU A 423 -2.85 -16.71 17.39
N TYR A 424 -2.10 -17.52 18.12
CA TYR A 424 -2.58 -18.73 18.80
C TYR A 424 -2.28 -18.71 20.29
N ARG A 425 -3.16 -19.30 21.09
CA ARG A 425 -2.95 -19.56 22.51
C ARG A 425 -3.41 -20.97 22.82
N ASN A 426 -2.53 -21.79 23.41
CA ASN A 426 -2.81 -23.19 23.73
C ASN A 426 -3.33 -23.99 22.52
N GLY A 427 -2.75 -23.74 21.33
CA GLY A 427 -3.14 -24.40 20.08
C GLY A 427 -4.45 -23.93 19.45
N LYS A 428 -5.12 -22.92 20.00
CA LYS A 428 -6.33 -22.33 19.43
C LYS A 428 -6.05 -20.95 18.85
N LEU A 429 -6.65 -20.66 17.69
CA LEU A 429 -6.62 -19.33 17.09
C LEU A 429 -7.30 -18.33 18.03
N VAL A 430 -6.67 -17.17 18.26
CA VAL A 430 -7.17 -16.10 19.15
C VAL A 430 -7.14 -14.71 18.53
N GLY A 431 -6.65 -14.56 17.30
CA GLY A 431 -6.62 -13.29 16.60
C GLY A 431 -5.66 -13.29 15.41
N GLY A 432 -5.39 -12.11 14.86
CA GLY A 432 -4.44 -11.91 13.77
C GLY A 432 -3.60 -10.66 13.97
N LEU A 433 -2.37 -10.69 13.45
CA LEU A 433 -1.43 -9.58 13.45
C LEU A 433 -1.02 -9.25 12.01
N GLY A 434 -1.09 -7.97 11.66
CA GLY A 434 -0.55 -7.42 10.41
C GLY A 434 0.52 -6.35 10.70
N ALA A 435 1.61 -6.39 9.92
CA ALA A 435 2.66 -5.39 9.88
C ALA A 435 2.95 -5.01 8.42
N SER A 436 3.17 -3.71 8.15
CA SER A 436 3.47 -3.20 6.80
C SER A 436 4.06 -1.80 6.88
N GLY A 437 4.85 -1.40 5.89
CA GLY A 437 5.28 0.01 5.73
C GLY A 437 6.77 0.24 5.48
N ASP A 438 7.53 -0.81 5.16
CA ASP A 438 8.92 -0.71 4.69
C ASP A 438 9.19 -1.83 3.67
N GLY A 439 10.06 -2.80 3.94
CA GLY A 439 10.26 -3.98 3.09
C GLY A 439 9.46 -5.21 3.51
N LEU A 440 9.16 -6.10 2.56
CA LEU A 440 8.32 -7.28 2.84
C LEU A 440 8.92 -8.28 3.83
N ASP A 441 10.24 -8.50 3.74
CA ASP A 441 10.90 -9.43 4.64
C ASP A 441 10.99 -8.77 6.05
N GLN A 442 11.09 -7.44 6.12
CA GLN A 442 10.95 -6.66 7.35
C GLN A 442 9.54 -6.79 7.95
N ASP A 443 8.50 -6.69 7.13
CA ASP A 443 7.11 -6.88 7.57
C ASP A 443 6.93 -8.25 8.25
N ASP A 444 7.40 -9.33 7.61
CA ASP A 444 7.36 -10.68 8.16
C ASP A 444 8.17 -10.83 9.45
N TYR A 445 9.37 -10.24 9.50
CA TYR A 445 10.22 -10.30 10.67
C TYR A 445 9.59 -9.58 11.86
N VAL A 446 8.93 -8.44 11.62
CA VAL A 446 8.23 -7.68 12.65
C VAL A 446 6.92 -8.36 13.07
N ALA A 447 6.17 -8.94 12.13
CA ALA A 447 5.01 -9.77 12.46
C ALA A 447 5.41 -10.98 13.32
N ALA A 448 6.52 -11.65 12.98
CA ALA A 448 7.08 -12.74 13.80
C ALA A 448 7.42 -12.27 15.21
N GLY A 449 8.18 -11.18 15.33
CA GLY A 449 8.57 -10.60 16.62
C GLY A 449 7.36 -10.18 17.47
N GLY A 450 6.35 -9.57 16.86
CA GLY A 450 5.09 -9.21 17.52
C GLY A 450 4.32 -10.41 18.05
N SER A 451 4.32 -11.53 17.33
CA SER A 451 3.59 -12.76 17.69
C SER A 451 4.21 -13.58 18.81
N LYS A 452 5.33 -13.14 19.42
CA LYS A 452 6.03 -13.89 20.47
C LYS A 452 5.11 -14.23 21.65
N GLY A 453 5.01 -15.52 21.99
CA GLY A 453 4.08 -16.05 23.00
C GLY A 453 2.67 -16.36 22.47
N PHE A 454 2.44 -16.09 21.18
CA PHE A 454 1.19 -16.33 20.45
C PHE A 454 1.43 -17.09 19.14
N GLU A 455 2.52 -17.84 19.03
CA GLU A 455 2.92 -18.48 17.79
C GLU A 455 1.99 -19.63 17.40
N ALA A 456 1.69 -19.75 16.11
CA ALA A 456 1.00 -20.92 15.58
C ALA A 456 1.81 -22.22 15.87
N PRO A 457 1.17 -23.31 16.31
CA PRO A 457 1.83 -24.61 16.44
C PRO A 457 2.49 -25.04 15.13
N ALA A 458 3.74 -25.49 15.19
CA ALA A 458 4.52 -25.82 13.98
C ALA A 458 3.83 -26.87 13.09
N GLY A 459 3.13 -27.84 13.67
CA GLY A 459 2.47 -28.93 12.94
C GLY A 459 1.23 -28.52 12.13
N ILE A 460 0.74 -27.28 12.26
CA ILE A 460 -0.42 -26.79 11.50
C ILE A 460 -0.10 -25.60 10.59
N ARG A 461 1.18 -25.22 10.45
CA ARG A 461 1.58 -24.08 9.63
C ARG A 461 1.49 -24.39 8.14
N SER A 462 1.31 -23.35 7.32
CA SER A 462 1.30 -23.45 5.86
C SER A 462 2.56 -24.13 5.31
N ASP A 463 3.71 -23.97 5.95
CA ASP A 463 4.96 -24.63 5.57
C ASP A 463 4.96 -26.16 5.77
N GLN A 464 3.90 -26.74 6.34
CA GLN A 464 3.68 -28.20 6.36
C GLN A 464 2.93 -28.70 5.13
N ILE A 465 2.38 -27.79 4.31
CA ILE A 465 1.58 -28.13 3.14
C ILE A 465 2.47 -28.13 1.89
N VAL A 466 2.33 -29.19 1.08
CA VAL A 466 3.01 -29.36 -0.19
C VAL A 466 1.96 -29.54 -1.29
N ILE A 467 1.95 -28.64 -2.27
CA ILE A 467 1.05 -28.65 -3.42
C ILE A 467 1.91 -28.76 -4.67
N ARG A 468 1.62 -29.71 -5.56
CA ARG A 468 2.41 -29.95 -6.80
C ARG A 468 3.93 -30.05 -6.55
N ASN A 469 4.33 -30.74 -5.47
CA ASN A 469 5.73 -30.86 -4.99
C ASN A 469 6.40 -29.54 -4.54
N ILE A 470 5.64 -28.47 -4.38
CA ILE A 470 6.11 -27.17 -3.89
C ILE A 470 5.56 -26.95 -2.48
N ARG A 471 6.45 -26.67 -1.53
CA ARG A 471 6.08 -26.33 -0.14
C ARG A 471 5.58 -24.89 -0.10
N LEU A 472 4.43 -24.64 0.51
CA LEU A 472 3.97 -23.26 0.75
C LEU A 472 4.91 -22.56 1.73
N PRO A 473 5.15 -21.24 1.60
CA PRO A 473 5.98 -20.51 2.54
C PRO A 473 5.22 -20.24 3.85
N TRP A 474 5.96 -20.02 4.93
CA TRP A 474 5.43 -19.45 6.19
C TRP A 474 5.83 -17.97 6.30
N LEU A 475 7.08 -17.68 6.69
CA LEU A 475 7.65 -16.33 6.78
C LEU A 475 9.06 -16.35 6.17
N LYS A 476 9.52 -15.18 5.69
CA LYS A 476 10.90 -14.98 5.24
C LYS A 476 11.45 -13.70 5.87
N TYR A 477 12.70 -13.76 6.33
CA TYR A 477 13.34 -12.66 7.05
C TYR A 477 14.50 -12.06 6.25
N PRO A 478 14.84 -10.78 6.49
CA PRO A 478 15.98 -10.15 5.86
C PRO A 478 17.26 -10.88 6.24
N ARG A 479 18.21 -10.94 5.30
CA ARG A 479 19.56 -11.39 5.62
C ARG A 479 20.21 -10.36 6.56
N ASN A 480 20.61 -10.81 7.75
CA ASN A 480 21.15 -9.97 8.83
C ASN A 480 20.22 -8.81 9.22
N PRO A 481 19.04 -9.09 9.80
CA PRO A 481 18.00 -8.07 9.99
C PRO A 481 18.42 -6.98 10.98
N THR A 482 19.38 -7.23 11.86
CA THR A 482 19.79 -6.31 12.93
C THR A 482 21.16 -5.67 12.74
N GLN A 483 21.81 -5.91 11.60
CA GLN A 483 23.07 -5.27 11.27
C GLN A 483 22.80 -3.96 10.50
N PRO A 484 23.47 -2.86 10.88
CA PRO A 484 23.32 -1.57 10.22
C PRO A 484 23.75 -1.60 8.76
#